data_AF-A0A9X4HEF6-F1
#
_entry.id   AF-A0A9X4HEF6-F1
#
_cell.length_a   1.000
_cell.length_b   1.000
_cell.length_c   1.000
_cell.angle_alpha   90.00
_cell.angle_beta   90.00
_cell.angle_gamma   90.00
#
_symmetry.space_group_name_H-M   'P 1'
#
loop_
_entity.id
_entity.type
_entity.pdbx_description
1 polymer ?
#
loop_
_entity_poly.entity_id
_entity_poly.type
_entity_poly.pdbx_seq_one_letter_code
_entity_poly.pdbx_strand_id
1 'polypeptide(L)'
;MDVTRSIQVRKLKRRKIGYEDLGWLFCTREGLKMAPSTVSQLFSDLRATASITERVSAHMFRHRFITLQVVARLRSLSQRGSIGVEAMTTVLSKVASLSGHSSLDSMWRYVDWAYEQLESDYNDSAKIADEALRVVEALMGDAQNNDSQLAESFSIVKEALSQLRTKSYELPSVVAHSLRGSGNKSRD
;
A
#
# COMPACT_ATOMS: atom_id res chain seq x y z
N MET A 1 14.60 5.39 -31.72
CA MET A 1 13.23 5.90 -31.96
C MET A 1 12.95 6.95 -30.91
N ASP A 2 12.93 8.21 -31.31
CA ASP A 2 12.84 9.36 -30.41
C ASP A 2 11.36 9.74 -30.22
N VAL A 3 10.71 9.14 -29.22
CA VAL A 3 9.36 9.54 -28.80
C VAL A 3 9.53 10.55 -27.68
N THR A 4 9.98 11.77 -28.03
CA THR A 4 10.13 12.89 -27.09
C THR A 4 8.74 13.45 -26.72
N ARG A 5 7.91 12.64 -26.07
CA ARG A 5 6.66 13.06 -25.41
C ARG A 5 7.01 13.60 -24.02
N SER A 6 7.71 14.73 -23.99
CA SER A 6 7.99 15.45 -22.75
C SER A 6 6.67 16.00 -22.18
N ILE A 7 6.20 15.44 -21.07
CA ILE A 7 5.13 16.04 -20.26
C ILE A 7 5.69 17.33 -19.65
N GLN A 8 5.08 18.47 -19.97
CA GLN A 8 5.50 19.75 -19.41
C GLN A 8 4.53 20.17 -18.31
N VAL A 9 4.95 20.04 -17.05
CA VAL A 9 4.28 20.69 -15.91
C VAL A 9 4.90 22.07 -15.79
N ARG A 10 4.17 23.10 -16.27
CA ARG A 10 4.60 24.49 -16.57
C ARG A 10 6.02 24.93 -16.14
N LYS A 11 6.85 25.22 -17.15
CA LYS A 11 7.32 26.59 -17.44
C LYS A 11 7.59 26.76 -18.95
N LEU A 12 6.54 27.08 -19.72
CA LEU A 12 6.68 27.42 -21.14
C LEU A 12 7.29 28.83 -21.28
N LYS A 13 8.63 28.90 -21.31
CA LYS A 13 9.39 30.10 -21.71
C LYS A 13 9.92 29.94 -23.15
N ARG A 14 8.98 29.91 -24.12
CA ARG A 14 9.10 30.35 -25.53
C ARG A 14 7.95 29.73 -26.31
N ARG A 15 6.97 30.56 -26.67
CA ARG A 15 5.74 30.14 -27.32
C ARG A 15 6.02 29.93 -28.81
N LYS A 16 5.78 28.71 -29.31
CA LYS A 16 5.69 28.43 -30.75
C LYS A 16 4.49 29.21 -31.32
N ILE A 17 4.54 29.49 -32.63
CA ILE A 17 3.38 29.97 -33.39
C ILE A 17 2.25 28.94 -33.23
N GLY A 18 1.07 29.38 -32.80
CA GLY A 18 -0.10 28.54 -32.57
C GLY A 18 -0.31 28.05 -31.12
N TYR A 19 0.50 28.48 -30.15
CA TYR A 19 0.25 28.17 -28.74
C TYR A 19 -0.83 29.08 -28.14
N GLU A 20 -1.90 28.47 -27.61
CA GLU A 20 -2.96 29.15 -26.87
C GLU A 20 -3.05 28.60 -25.44
N ASP A 21 -2.97 29.49 -24.44
CA ASP A 21 -3.01 29.09 -23.02
C ASP A 21 -4.46 28.99 -22.53
N LEU A 22 -5.06 27.80 -22.69
CA LEU A 22 -6.44 27.53 -22.26
C LEU A 22 -6.55 27.20 -20.76
N GLY A 23 -5.49 27.40 -19.96
CA GLY A 23 -5.51 27.18 -18.51
C GLY A 23 -5.39 25.72 -18.05
N TRP A 24 -5.06 24.78 -18.95
CA TRP A 24 -4.84 23.38 -18.58
C TRP A 24 -3.48 23.17 -17.91
N LEU A 25 -3.48 22.47 -16.76
CA LEU A 25 -2.23 22.09 -16.08
C LEU A 25 -1.43 21.07 -16.89
N PHE A 26 -2.11 20.05 -17.43
CA PHE A 26 -1.54 19.05 -18.34
C PHE A 26 -2.02 19.32 -19.76
N CYS A 27 -1.12 19.82 -20.59
CA CYS A 27 -1.43 20.24 -21.96
C CYS A 27 -0.46 19.65 -23.00
N THR A 28 -0.86 19.73 -24.26
CA THR A 28 0.02 19.47 -25.41
C THR A 28 0.95 20.65 -25.65
N ARG A 29 1.84 20.54 -26.65
CA ARG A 29 2.78 21.62 -27.00
C ARG A 29 2.06 22.88 -27.53
N GLU A 30 0.84 22.72 -28.02
CA GLU A 30 -0.03 23.76 -28.54
C GLU A 30 -0.91 24.40 -27.44
N GLY A 31 -0.87 23.87 -26.21
CA GLY A 31 -1.68 24.36 -25.08
C GLY A 31 -3.06 23.71 -24.95
N LEU A 32 -3.37 22.74 -25.81
CA LEU A 32 -4.62 21.96 -25.75
C LEU A 32 -4.62 20.97 -24.58
N LYS A 33 -5.80 20.57 -24.11
CA LYS A 33 -5.97 19.56 -23.06
C LYS A 33 -5.29 18.24 -23.46
N MET A 34 -4.51 17.66 -22.56
CA MET A 34 -3.91 16.34 -22.78
C MET A 34 -5.00 15.25 -22.89
N ALA A 35 -4.90 14.41 -23.92
CA ALA A 35 -5.81 13.28 -24.10
C ALA A 35 -5.54 12.16 -23.09
N PRO A 36 -6.58 11.48 -22.54
CA PRO A 36 -6.39 10.36 -21.60
C PRO A 36 -5.53 9.21 -22.14
N SER A 37 -5.60 8.96 -23.46
CA SER A 37 -4.77 7.96 -24.14
C SER A 37 -3.27 8.24 -24.01
N THR A 38 -2.88 9.52 -23.88
CA THR A 38 -1.49 9.92 -23.63
C THR A 38 -1.02 9.38 -22.30
N VAL A 39 -1.84 9.50 -21.25
CA VAL A 39 -1.52 8.96 -19.91
C VAL A 39 -1.42 7.44 -19.96
N SER A 40 -2.38 6.76 -20.60
CA SER A 40 -2.33 5.30 -20.76
C SER A 40 -1.04 4.84 -21.44
N GLN A 41 -0.64 5.52 -22.52
CA GLN A 41 0.57 5.20 -23.25
C GLN A 41 1.83 5.43 -22.41
N LEU A 42 1.88 6.51 -21.62
CA LEU A 42 3.00 6.76 -20.70
C LEU A 42 3.18 5.61 -19.70
N PHE A 43 2.08 5.07 -19.15
CA PHE A 43 2.16 3.89 -18.27
C PHE A 43 2.60 2.63 -19.02
N SER A 44 2.18 2.44 -20.28
CA SER A 44 2.65 1.35 -21.13
C SER A 44 4.15 1.45 -21.42
N ASP A 45 4.65 2.64 -21.72
CA ASP A 45 6.07 2.90 -22.00
C ASP A 45 6.92 2.69 -20.75
N LEU A 46 6.46 3.17 -19.58
CA LEU A 46 7.10 2.94 -18.29
C LEU A 46 7.17 1.44 -17.95
N ARG A 47 6.07 0.72 -18.16
CA ARG A 47 6.00 -0.74 -17.94
C ARG A 47 7.03 -1.46 -18.82
N ALA A 48 7.09 -1.13 -20.11
CA ALA A 48 8.03 -1.75 -21.05
C ALA A 48 9.48 -1.47 -20.64
N THR A 49 9.77 -0.24 -20.25
CA THR A 49 11.10 0.19 -19.79
C THR A 49 11.52 -0.53 -18.50
N ALA A 50 10.58 -0.77 -17.59
CA ALA A 50 10.81 -1.48 -16.33
C ALA A 50 10.77 -3.02 -16.47
N SER A 51 10.57 -3.55 -17.68
CA SER A 51 10.43 -5.00 -17.94
C SER A 51 9.33 -5.68 -17.12
N ILE A 52 8.25 -4.97 -16.81
CA ILE A 52 7.11 -5.50 -16.04
C ILE A 52 6.15 -6.23 -16.99
N THR A 53 5.95 -7.53 -16.76
CA THR A 53 5.11 -8.39 -17.61
C THR A 53 3.62 -8.27 -17.32
N GLU A 54 3.24 -7.75 -16.17
CA GLU A 54 1.86 -7.59 -15.73
C GLU A 54 1.21 -6.34 -16.32
N ARG A 55 -0.13 -6.31 -16.35
CA ARG A 55 -0.86 -5.11 -16.75
C ARG A 55 -0.54 -3.97 -15.79
N VAL A 56 -0.21 -2.80 -16.32
CA VAL A 56 -0.01 -1.55 -15.56
C VAL A 56 -0.87 -0.45 -16.17
N SER A 57 -1.57 0.32 -15.34
CA SER A 57 -2.36 1.47 -15.78
C SER A 57 -2.50 2.50 -14.66
N ALA A 58 -2.81 3.75 -15.02
CA ALA A 58 -3.10 4.80 -14.05
C ALA A 58 -4.21 4.42 -13.06
N HIS A 59 -5.22 3.64 -13.51
CA HIS A 59 -6.32 3.21 -12.65
C HIS A 59 -5.86 2.20 -11.57
N MET A 60 -4.85 1.38 -11.85
CA MET A 60 -4.25 0.49 -10.84
C MET A 60 -3.52 1.27 -9.76
N PHE A 61 -2.87 2.38 -10.10
CA PHE A 61 -2.29 3.28 -9.10
C PHE A 61 -3.37 3.92 -8.23
N ARG A 62 -4.54 4.26 -8.80
CA ARG A 62 -5.69 4.69 -8.00
C ARG A 62 -6.15 3.60 -7.04
N HIS A 63 -6.26 2.35 -7.48
CA HIS A 63 -6.57 1.22 -6.60
C HIS A 63 -5.54 1.09 -5.48
N ARG A 64 -4.25 1.11 -5.81
CA ARG A 64 -3.15 1.00 -4.84
C ARG A 64 -3.19 2.13 -3.81
N PHE A 65 -3.42 3.36 -4.25
CA PHE A 65 -3.58 4.51 -3.37
C PHE A 65 -4.71 4.27 -2.36
N ILE A 66 -5.89 3.85 -2.83
CA ILE A 66 -7.04 3.58 -1.95
C ILE A 66 -6.71 2.47 -0.94
N THR A 67 -6.13 1.35 -1.38
CA THR A 67 -5.70 0.26 -0.47
C THR A 67 -4.77 0.79 0.62
N LEU A 68 -3.74 1.56 0.26
CA LEU A 68 -2.78 2.12 1.24
C LEU A 68 -3.47 3.05 2.24
N GLN A 69 -4.45 3.84 1.79
CA GLN A 69 -5.26 4.67 2.68
C GLN A 69 -6.07 3.84 3.68
N VAL A 70 -6.59 2.69 3.25
CA VAL A 70 -7.30 1.75 4.14
C VAL A 70 -6.32 1.08 5.11
N VAL A 71 -5.21 0.52 4.63
CA VAL A 71 -4.14 -0.09 5.45
C VAL A 71 -3.69 0.84 6.57
N ALA A 72 -3.37 2.10 6.25
CA ALA A 72 -2.88 3.05 7.25
C ALA A 72 -3.91 3.31 8.36
N ARG A 73 -5.20 3.39 8.01
CA ARG A 73 -6.30 3.59 8.97
C ARG A 73 -6.59 2.34 9.78
N LEU A 74 -6.52 1.15 9.16
CA LEU A 74 -6.64 -0.14 9.85
C LEU A 74 -5.56 -0.28 10.91
N ARG A 75 -4.29 -0.02 10.57
CA ARG A 75 -3.18 -0.05 11.55
C ARG A 75 -3.42 0.88 12.72
N SER A 76 -3.90 2.10 12.45
CA SER A 76 -4.18 3.06 13.52
C SER A 76 -5.35 2.63 14.42
N LEU A 77 -6.32 1.91 13.88
CA LEU A 77 -7.48 1.43 14.63
C LEU A 77 -7.17 0.13 15.40
N SER A 78 -6.39 -0.78 14.82
CA SER A 78 -6.00 -2.04 15.47
C SER A 78 -5.18 -1.82 16.74
N GLN A 79 -4.38 -0.74 16.79
CA GLN A 79 -3.70 -0.31 18.02
C GLN A 79 -4.64 0.02 19.19
N ARG A 80 -5.95 0.20 18.92
CA ARG A 80 -6.98 0.55 19.91
C ARG A 80 -7.90 -0.64 20.24
N GLY A 81 -7.63 -1.82 19.67
CA GLY A 81 -8.43 -3.04 19.86
C GLY A 81 -9.24 -3.45 18.61
N SER A 82 -10.25 -4.29 18.83
CA SER A 82 -11.07 -4.87 17.75
C SER A 82 -11.80 -3.81 16.93
N ILE A 83 -11.81 -3.96 15.61
CA ILE A 83 -12.45 -2.99 14.70
C ILE A 83 -13.89 -3.41 14.41
N GLY A 84 -14.84 -2.65 14.95
CA GLY A 84 -16.26 -2.80 14.64
C GLY A 84 -16.62 -2.36 13.21
N VAL A 85 -17.73 -2.89 12.69
CA VAL A 85 -18.23 -2.59 11.33
C VAL A 85 -18.51 -1.10 11.12
N GLU A 86 -18.98 -0.40 12.16
CA GLU A 86 -19.28 1.03 12.11
C GLU A 86 -18.01 1.89 11.96
N ALA A 87 -16.95 1.55 12.70
CA ALA A 87 -15.64 2.18 12.58
C ALA A 87 -15.07 1.97 11.17
N MET A 88 -15.22 0.75 10.63
CA MET A 88 -14.81 0.44 9.26
C MET A 88 -15.59 1.24 8.22
N THR A 89 -16.91 1.29 8.36
CA THR A 89 -17.79 2.04 7.46
C THR A 89 -17.43 3.53 7.47
N THR A 90 -17.09 4.07 8.64
CA THR A 90 -16.60 5.46 8.77
C THR A 90 -15.28 5.68 8.05
N VAL A 91 -14.34 4.74 8.17
CA VAL A 91 -13.07 4.76 7.43
C VAL A 91 -13.32 4.75 5.93
N LEU A 92 -14.15 3.82 5.44
CA LEU A 92 -14.47 3.70 4.03
C LEU A 92 -15.15 4.96 3.49
N SER A 93 -16.07 5.57 4.24
CA SER A 93 -16.73 6.83 3.84
C SER A 93 -15.73 7.97 3.69
N LYS A 94 -14.77 8.10 4.61
CA LYS A 94 -13.70 9.12 4.52
C LYS A 94 -12.79 8.87 3.32
N VAL A 95 -12.40 7.62 3.07
CA VAL A 95 -11.54 7.26 1.92
C VAL A 95 -12.28 7.41 0.59
N ALA A 96 -13.57 7.08 0.55
CA ALA A 96 -14.42 7.28 -0.61
C ALA A 96 -14.53 8.78 -0.96
N SER A 97 -14.77 9.64 0.03
CA SER A 97 -14.77 11.10 -0.16
C SER A 97 -13.42 11.63 -0.67
N LEU A 98 -12.31 11.22 -0.05
CA LEU A 98 -10.96 11.62 -0.46
C LEU A 98 -10.63 11.18 -1.90
N SER A 99 -11.03 9.97 -2.28
CA SER A 99 -10.71 9.42 -3.59
C SER A 99 -11.74 9.80 -4.66
N GLY A 100 -12.91 10.34 -4.30
CA GLY A 100 -14.03 10.54 -5.21
C GLY A 100 -14.63 9.20 -5.68
N HIS A 101 -14.74 8.23 -4.78
CA HIS A 101 -15.42 6.96 -5.04
C HIS A 101 -16.94 7.14 -4.89
N SER A 102 -17.72 6.68 -5.86
CA SER A 102 -19.17 6.88 -5.89
C SER A 102 -19.95 5.85 -5.07
N SER A 103 -19.38 4.66 -4.85
CA SER A 103 -20.03 3.58 -4.12
C SER A 103 -19.21 3.17 -2.90
N LEU A 104 -19.85 3.16 -1.74
CA LEU A 104 -19.26 2.62 -0.53
C LEU A 104 -19.19 1.09 -0.57
N ASP A 105 -20.06 0.43 -1.34
CA ASP A 105 -20.09 -1.02 -1.39
C ASP A 105 -18.87 -1.59 -2.13
N SER A 106 -18.46 -0.95 -3.24
CA SER A 106 -17.24 -1.31 -3.97
C SER A 106 -15.95 -1.03 -3.19
N MET A 107 -16.03 -0.27 -2.10
CA MET A 107 -14.88 0.03 -1.25
C MET A 107 -14.47 -1.14 -0.36
N TRP A 108 -15.38 -2.08 -0.08
CA TRP A 108 -15.09 -3.21 0.80
C TRP A 108 -13.98 -4.12 0.29
N ARG A 109 -13.81 -4.24 -1.03
CA ARG A 109 -12.67 -4.97 -1.61
C ARG A 109 -11.30 -4.42 -1.18
N TYR A 110 -11.20 -3.11 -0.91
CA TYR A 110 -9.94 -2.54 -0.40
C TYR A 110 -9.68 -2.91 1.06
N VAL A 111 -10.73 -3.28 1.81
CA VAL A 111 -10.58 -3.87 3.15
C VAL A 111 -9.93 -5.23 3.02
N ASP A 112 -10.46 -6.10 2.14
CA ASP A 112 -9.88 -7.42 1.87
C ASP A 112 -8.39 -7.32 1.49
N TRP A 113 -8.07 -6.48 0.49
CA TRP A 113 -6.67 -6.26 0.07
C TRP A 113 -5.79 -5.64 1.16
N ALA A 114 -6.37 -4.82 2.03
CA ALA A 114 -5.63 -4.25 3.15
C ALA A 114 -5.32 -5.31 4.20
N TYR A 115 -6.23 -6.26 4.44
CA TYR A 115 -5.96 -7.42 5.31
C TYR A 115 -4.89 -8.32 4.74
N GLU A 116 -5.00 -8.72 3.48
CA GLU A 116 -3.99 -9.54 2.79
C GLU A 116 -2.60 -8.87 2.87
N GLN A 117 -2.53 -7.55 2.66
CA GLN A 117 -1.29 -6.82 2.78
C GLN A 117 -0.76 -6.78 4.23
N LEU A 118 -1.63 -6.57 5.22
CA LEU A 118 -1.22 -6.57 6.63
C LEU A 118 -0.70 -7.94 7.08
N GLU A 119 -1.33 -9.01 6.61
CA GLU A 119 -0.89 -10.39 6.85
C GLU A 119 0.46 -10.67 6.17
N SER A 120 0.65 -10.21 4.93
CA SER A 120 1.93 -10.32 4.23
C SER A 120 3.04 -9.57 4.95
N ASP A 121 2.81 -8.30 5.29
CA ASP A 121 3.78 -7.45 5.99
C ASP A 121 4.14 -8.04 7.37
N TYR A 122 3.17 -8.66 8.06
CA TYR A 122 3.38 -9.40 9.29
C TYR A 122 4.27 -10.62 9.07
N ASN A 123 3.93 -11.49 8.13
CA ASN A 123 4.70 -12.71 7.85
C ASN A 123 6.16 -12.41 7.50
N ASP A 124 6.41 -11.31 6.79
CA ASP A 124 7.77 -10.86 6.49
C ASP A 124 8.50 -10.36 7.75
N SER A 125 7.82 -9.57 8.60
CA SER A 125 8.41 -9.15 9.88
C SER A 125 8.71 -10.32 10.82
N ALA A 126 7.85 -11.33 10.85
CA ALA A 126 8.02 -12.52 11.69
C ALA A 126 9.23 -13.34 11.23
N LYS A 127 9.43 -13.52 9.92
CA LYS A 127 10.63 -14.16 9.36
C LYS A 127 11.91 -13.42 9.73
N ILE A 128 11.90 -12.09 9.67
CA ILE A 128 13.05 -11.26 10.06
C ILE A 128 13.33 -11.42 11.57
N ALA A 129 12.30 -11.42 12.41
CA ALA A 129 12.45 -11.62 13.85
C ALA A 129 12.98 -13.02 14.19
N ASP A 130 12.49 -14.06 13.50
CA ASP A 130 12.96 -15.45 13.68
C ASP A 130 14.43 -15.60 13.27
N GLU A 131 14.87 -14.97 12.18
CA GLU A 131 16.28 -14.96 11.78
C GLU A 131 17.15 -14.20 12.80
N ALA A 132 16.70 -13.04 13.26
CA ALA A 132 17.42 -12.29 14.30
C ALA A 132 17.54 -13.09 15.60
N LEU A 133 16.47 -13.80 16.01
CA LEU A 133 16.49 -14.66 17.19
C LEU A 133 17.52 -15.78 17.07
N ARG A 134 17.62 -16.45 15.90
CA ARG A 134 18.63 -17.49 15.66
C ARG A 134 20.06 -16.97 15.80
N VAL A 135 20.34 -15.79 15.26
CA VAL A 135 21.66 -15.15 15.37
C VAL A 135 21.97 -14.82 16.84
N VAL A 136 21.00 -14.24 17.57
CA VAL A 136 21.19 -13.92 18.99
C VAL A 136 21.41 -15.20 19.81
N GLU A 137 20.67 -16.28 19.54
CA GLU A 137 20.84 -17.56 20.25
C GLU A 137 22.22 -18.19 20.01
N ALA A 138 22.75 -18.11 18.78
CA ALA A 138 24.11 -18.55 18.49
C ALA A 138 25.16 -17.72 19.26
N LEU A 139 25.03 -16.39 19.23
CA LEU A 139 25.93 -15.49 19.96
C LEU A 139 25.84 -15.67 21.48
N MET A 140 24.66 -15.99 22.01
CA MET A 140 24.47 -16.34 23.42
C MET A 140 25.23 -17.61 23.80
N GLY A 141 25.17 -18.65 22.97
CA GLY A 141 25.90 -19.90 23.18
C GLY A 141 27.42 -19.67 23.24
N ASP A 142 27.94 -18.80 22.39
CA ASP A 142 29.36 -18.42 22.39
C ASP A 142 29.74 -17.54 23.60
N ALA A 143 28.85 -16.62 24.00
CA ALA A 143 29.07 -15.71 25.12
C ALA A 143 29.03 -16.41 26.49
N GLN A 144 28.18 -17.43 26.67
CA GLN A 144 28.09 -18.19 27.93
C GLN A 144 29.42 -18.83 28.35
N ASN A 145 30.31 -19.09 27.40
CA ASN A 145 31.63 -19.67 27.65
C ASN A 145 32.72 -18.62 27.95
N ASN A 146 32.47 -17.34 27.67
CA ASN A 146 33.51 -16.29 27.64
C ASN A 146 33.20 -15.04 28.49
N ASP A 147 31.94 -14.61 28.57
CA ASP A 147 31.53 -13.37 29.24
C ASP A 147 30.05 -13.41 29.69
N SER A 148 29.84 -13.47 31.00
CA SER A 148 28.50 -13.52 31.60
C SER A 148 27.68 -12.25 31.39
N GLN A 149 28.33 -11.08 31.32
CA GLN A 149 27.67 -9.79 31.15
C GLN A 149 27.16 -9.61 29.71
N LEU A 150 27.91 -10.14 28.75
CA LEU A 150 27.48 -10.21 27.35
C LEU A 150 26.31 -11.18 27.16
N ALA A 151 26.32 -12.34 27.83
CA ALA A 151 25.22 -13.31 27.79
C ALA A 151 23.92 -12.72 28.36
N GLU A 152 23.99 -11.95 29.45
CA GLU A 152 22.83 -11.24 30.03
C GLU A 152 22.28 -10.18 29.05
N SER A 153 23.17 -9.41 28.41
CA SER A 153 22.78 -8.41 27.41
C SER A 153 22.03 -9.03 26.23
N PHE A 154 22.50 -10.18 25.72
CA PHE A 154 21.79 -10.89 24.66
C PHE A 154 20.44 -11.48 25.12
N SER A 155 20.30 -11.87 26.38
CA SER A 155 19.02 -12.31 26.93
C SER A 155 17.96 -11.19 26.88
N ILE A 156 18.36 -9.94 27.15
CA ILE A 156 17.47 -8.78 27.04
C ILE A 156 17.03 -8.58 25.59
N VAL A 157 17.97 -8.68 24.64
CA VAL A 157 17.66 -8.55 23.20
C VAL A 157 16.74 -9.67 22.74
N LYS A 158 16.97 -10.91 23.17
CA LYS A 158 16.13 -12.07 22.89
C LYS A 158 14.69 -11.87 23.35
N GLU A 159 14.52 -11.35 24.57
CA GLU A 159 13.19 -11.06 25.12
C GLU A 159 12.48 -9.97 24.30
N ALA A 160 13.18 -8.88 23.96
CA ALA A 160 12.62 -7.81 23.13
C ALA A 160 12.20 -8.29 21.73
N LEU A 161 13.02 -9.13 21.09
CA LEU A 161 12.70 -9.74 19.79
C LEU A 161 11.50 -10.70 19.89
N SER A 162 11.41 -11.47 20.98
CA SER A 162 10.29 -12.38 21.25
C SER A 162 8.96 -11.62 21.45
N GLN A 163 9.01 -10.46 22.10
CA GLN A 163 7.84 -9.59 22.25
C GLN A 163 7.40 -8.94 20.93
N LEU A 164 8.35 -8.55 20.07
CA LEU A 164 8.04 -8.04 18.72
C LEU A 164 7.35 -9.11 17.85
N ARG A 165 7.75 -10.37 18.01
CA ARG A 165 7.12 -11.52 17.35
C ARG A 165 5.66 -11.71 17.77
N THR A 166 5.34 -11.55 19.06
CA THR A 166 3.99 -11.84 19.60
C THR A 166 3.02 -10.65 19.54
N LYS A 167 3.49 -9.42 19.70
CA LYS A 167 2.64 -8.20 19.70
C LYS A 167 1.96 -7.91 18.35
N SER A 168 2.38 -8.60 17.30
CA SER A 168 1.89 -8.43 15.93
C SER A 168 0.70 -9.34 15.58
N TYR A 169 0.20 -10.15 16.53
CA TYR A 169 -0.82 -11.17 16.30
C TYR A 169 -2.29 -10.67 16.30
N GLU A 170 -2.57 -9.41 16.63
CA GLU A 170 -3.93 -8.87 16.56
C GLU A 170 -4.21 -8.26 15.19
N LEU A 171 -4.23 -9.10 14.14
CA LEU A 171 -4.92 -8.69 12.92
C LEU A 171 -6.37 -8.39 13.30
N PRO A 172 -6.88 -7.17 13.02
CA PRO A 172 -8.18 -6.77 13.54
C PRO A 172 -9.25 -7.69 12.95
N SER A 173 -9.81 -8.57 13.78
CA SER A 173 -10.97 -9.39 13.43
C SER A 173 -12.13 -8.47 13.04
N VAL A 174 -12.46 -8.42 11.74
CA VAL A 174 -13.71 -7.81 11.28
C VAL A 174 -14.73 -8.93 11.14
N VAL A 175 -15.58 -9.03 12.16
CA VAL A 175 -16.76 -9.93 12.21
C VAL A 175 -17.71 -9.71 11.01
N ALA A 176 -17.54 -8.64 10.22
CA ALA A 176 -18.44 -8.27 9.13
C ALA A 176 -18.33 -9.15 7.86
N HIS A 177 -17.16 -9.67 7.52
CA HIS A 177 -16.96 -10.30 6.20
C HIS A 177 -17.61 -11.69 6.08
N SER A 178 -17.71 -12.46 7.17
CA SER A 178 -18.40 -13.75 7.15
C SER A 178 -19.90 -13.62 6.91
N LEU A 179 -20.50 -12.48 7.29
CA LEU A 179 -21.94 -12.25 7.19
C LEU A 179 -22.40 -11.76 5.81
N ARG A 180 -21.51 -11.12 5.02
CA ARG A 180 -21.87 -10.58 3.70
C ARG A 180 -21.65 -11.55 2.54
N GLY A 181 -20.75 -12.54 2.68
CA GLY A 181 -20.44 -13.53 1.63
C GLY A 181 -21.56 -14.53 1.30
N SER A 182 -22.59 -14.63 2.15
CA SER A 182 -23.71 -15.57 1.97
C SER A 182 -24.84 -15.03 1.05
N GLY A 183 -24.82 -13.73 0.72
CA GLY A 183 -25.97 -13.06 0.06
C GLY A 183 -25.99 -13.05 -1.46
N ASN A 184 -24.92 -13.50 -2.16
CA ASN A 184 -24.77 -13.22 -3.60
C ASN A 184 -24.45 -14.43 -4.49
N LYS A 185 -24.78 -15.65 -4.05
CA LYS A 185 -24.87 -16.81 -4.95
C LYS A 185 -26.34 -17.13 -5.20
N SER A 186 -26.73 -17.09 -6.48
CA SER A 186 -27.98 -17.58 -7.10
C SER A 186 -28.94 -16.49 -7.61
N ARG A 187 -28.58 -15.86 -8.74
CA ARG A 187 -29.51 -15.46 -9.80
C ARG A 187 -28.77 -15.57 -11.14
N ASP A 188 -28.75 -16.79 -11.67
CA ASP A 188 -28.74 -17.03 -13.11
C ASP A 188 -30.20 -17.24 -13.55
#